data_AF-A0A935LX18-F1
#
_entry.id   AF-A0A935LX18-F1
#
_cell.length_a   1.000
_cell.length_b   1.000
_cell.length_c   1.000
_cell.angle_alpha   90.00
_cell.angle_beta   90.00
_cell.angle_gamma   90.00
#
_symmetry.space_group_name_H-M   'P 1'
#
loop_
_entity.id
_entity.type
_entity.pdbx_description
1 polymer ?
#
loop_
_entity_poly.entity_id
_entity_poly.type
_entity_poly.pdbx_seq_one_letter_code
_entity_poly.pdbx_strand_id
1 'polypeptide(L)'
;MEHFVNEFNPDAICLTGYVTHILVIKEYCKKAKLINKNIITIAGGVHTEKFPEDIDDESIDYRVVRNAVRSFPHLIDFLNGNLPFPSGVLKTNELMNEARLPEYDFKFLAPDRTLTEKYRSRYFYVFHNKVALMKTSFGCPYHCKFCFCRIITGDRYFARPLNEVLDELSSIKEKRSTL
;
A
#
# COMPACT_ATOMS: atom_id res chain seq x y z
N MET A 1 -17.51 -7.79 -2.18
CA MET A 1 -16.22 -8.51 -2.08
C MET A 1 -16.42 -9.99 -2.38
N GLU A 2 -17.26 -10.72 -1.63
CA GLU A 2 -17.54 -12.16 -1.84
C GLU A 2 -17.90 -12.51 -3.29
N HIS A 3 -18.74 -11.69 -3.94
CA HIS A 3 -19.06 -11.83 -5.36
C HIS A 3 -17.82 -11.92 -6.26
N PHE A 4 -16.85 -10.99 -6.08
CA PHE A 4 -15.62 -10.98 -6.86
C PHE A 4 -14.70 -12.16 -6.53
N VAL A 5 -14.68 -12.60 -5.27
CA VAL A 5 -13.88 -13.78 -4.88
C VAL A 5 -14.43 -15.05 -5.54
N ASN A 6 -15.75 -15.22 -5.55
CA ASN A 6 -16.40 -16.36 -6.19
C ASN A 6 -16.27 -16.33 -7.73
N GLU A 7 -16.37 -15.15 -8.35
CA GLU A 7 -16.27 -15.00 -9.79
C GLU A 7 -14.83 -15.18 -10.30
N PHE A 8 -13.87 -14.53 -9.64
CA PHE A 8 -12.47 -14.52 -10.09
C PHE A 8 -11.66 -15.72 -9.57
N ASN A 9 -12.04 -16.30 -8.42
CA ASN A 9 -11.33 -17.37 -7.73
C ASN A 9 -9.82 -17.06 -7.51
N PRO A 10 -9.48 -16.00 -6.73
CA PRO A 10 -8.09 -15.56 -6.57
C PRO A 10 -7.25 -16.53 -5.73
N ASP A 11 -5.98 -16.68 -6.07
CA ASP A 11 -4.98 -17.32 -5.20
C ASP A 11 -4.61 -16.44 -4.00
N ALA A 12 -4.66 -15.12 -4.18
CA ALA A 12 -4.35 -14.15 -3.14
C ALA A 12 -5.25 -12.91 -3.19
N ILE A 13 -5.56 -12.35 -2.02
CA ILE A 13 -6.23 -11.07 -1.85
C ILE A 13 -5.33 -10.13 -1.05
N CYS A 14 -5.11 -8.94 -1.61
CA CYS A 14 -4.26 -7.92 -1.02
C CYS A 14 -5.12 -6.70 -0.67
N LEU A 15 -5.11 -6.29 0.60
CA LEU A 15 -5.90 -5.18 1.10
C LEU A 15 -5.00 -4.10 1.67
N THR A 16 -5.32 -2.85 1.35
CA THR A 16 -4.64 -1.67 1.90
C THR A 16 -5.63 -0.66 2.42
N GLY A 17 -5.25 0.04 3.50
CA GLY A 17 -6.11 1.06 4.08
C GLY A 17 -5.41 1.95 5.09
N TYR A 18 -6.20 2.81 5.72
CA TYR A 18 -5.81 3.67 6.82
C TYR A 18 -6.27 3.05 8.14
N VAL A 19 -5.96 3.71 9.25
CA VAL A 19 -6.38 3.29 10.60
C VAL A 19 -7.89 3.00 10.69
N THR A 20 -8.73 3.78 10.01
CA THR A 20 -10.19 3.61 10.00
C THR A 20 -10.65 2.34 9.26
N HIS A 21 -9.79 1.72 8.47
CA HIS A 21 -10.12 0.54 7.66
C HIS A 21 -9.65 -0.78 8.28
N ILE A 22 -8.95 -0.76 9.43
CA ILE A 22 -8.39 -1.98 10.03
C ILE A 22 -9.45 -3.07 10.23
N LEU A 23 -10.59 -2.72 10.83
CA LEU A 23 -11.66 -3.68 11.09
C LEU A 23 -12.27 -4.24 9.80
N VAL A 24 -12.43 -3.38 8.78
CA VAL A 24 -12.95 -3.79 7.46
C VAL A 24 -11.97 -4.72 6.76
N ILE A 25 -10.66 -4.46 6.84
CA ILE A 25 -9.63 -5.34 6.28
C ILE A 25 -9.69 -6.71 6.94
N LYS A 26 -9.74 -6.78 8.29
CA LYS A 26 -9.88 -8.05 9.02
C LYS A 26 -11.15 -8.80 8.61
N GLU A 27 -12.29 -8.11 8.54
CA GLU A 27 -13.56 -8.70 8.12
C GLU A 27 -13.46 -9.30 6.71
N TYR A 28 -12.82 -8.60 5.78
CA TYR A 28 -12.70 -9.05 4.40
C TYR A 28 -11.76 -10.24 4.27
N CYS A 29 -10.65 -10.28 5.00
CA CYS A 29 -9.78 -11.45 5.05
C CYS A 29 -10.50 -12.67 5.64
N LYS A 30 -11.27 -12.51 6.73
CA LYS A 30 -12.11 -13.59 7.29
C LYS A 30 -13.08 -14.15 6.27
N LYS A 31 -13.83 -13.26 5.61
CA LYS A 31 -14.80 -13.64 4.57
C LYS A 31 -14.14 -14.37 3.40
N ALA A 32 -12.96 -13.93 2.96
CA ALA A 32 -12.20 -14.63 1.92
C ALA A 32 -11.82 -16.05 2.35
N LYS A 33 -11.28 -16.23 3.56
CA LYS A 33 -10.91 -17.54 4.12
C LYS A 33 -12.13 -18.45 4.36
N LEU A 34 -13.31 -17.89 4.64
CA LEU A 34 -14.56 -18.65 4.75
C LEU A 34 -15.00 -19.23 3.40
N ILE A 35 -14.80 -18.48 2.31
CA ILE A 35 -15.10 -18.95 0.95
C ILE A 35 -14.10 -20.02 0.53
N ASN A 36 -12.80 -19.74 0.68
CA ASN A 36 -11.74 -20.67 0.38
C ASN A 36 -10.54 -20.42 1.31
N LYS A 37 -10.26 -21.41 2.18
CA LYS A 37 -9.20 -21.35 3.19
C LYS A 37 -7.80 -21.23 2.59
N ASN A 38 -7.62 -21.64 1.33
CA ASN A 38 -6.35 -21.61 0.62
C ASN A 38 -6.02 -20.22 0.04
N ILE A 39 -6.98 -19.27 0.02
CA ILE A 39 -6.71 -17.91 -0.44
C ILE A 39 -5.69 -17.26 0.49
N ILE A 40 -4.57 -16.82 -0.06
CA ILE A 40 -3.56 -16.08 0.69
C ILE A 40 -4.06 -14.65 0.91
N THR A 41 -3.94 -14.15 2.13
CA THR A 41 -4.45 -12.85 2.55
C THR A 41 -3.30 -11.97 3.00
N ILE A 42 -3.18 -10.80 2.37
CA ILE A 42 -2.07 -9.88 2.56
C ILE A 42 -2.61 -8.51 2.93
N ALA A 43 -2.17 -7.96 4.05
CA ALA A 43 -2.53 -6.62 4.49
C ALA A 43 -1.34 -5.66 4.36
N GLY A 44 -1.61 -4.40 4.03
CA GLY A 44 -0.62 -3.34 4.03
C GLY A 44 -1.26 -1.96 4.17
N GLY A 45 -0.46 -0.93 3.96
CA GLY A 45 -0.88 0.46 4.11
C GLY A 45 -0.15 1.17 5.24
N VAL A 46 -0.33 2.49 5.31
CA VAL A 46 0.48 3.35 6.17
C VAL A 46 0.31 3.08 7.66
N HIS A 47 -0.86 2.60 8.09
CA HIS A 47 -1.08 2.21 9.48
C HIS A 47 -0.39 0.88 9.79
N THR A 48 -0.61 -0.13 8.93
CA THR A 48 0.05 -1.45 9.04
C THR A 48 1.57 -1.35 9.05
N GLU A 49 2.15 -0.38 8.32
CA GLU A 49 3.60 -0.15 8.31
C GLU A 49 4.19 0.24 9.68
N LYS A 50 3.38 0.84 10.56
CA LYS A 50 3.82 1.38 11.85
C LYS A 50 3.25 0.68 13.06
N PHE A 51 2.05 0.12 12.92
CA PHE A 51 1.31 -0.55 13.97
C PHE A 51 0.72 -1.86 13.41
N PRO A 52 1.56 -2.79 12.92
CA PRO A 52 1.09 -4.04 12.32
C PRO A 52 0.36 -4.95 13.31
N GLU A 53 0.57 -4.79 14.61
CA GLU A 53 -0.12 -5.54 15.66
C GLU A 53 -1.62 -5.20 15.68
N ASP A 54 -2.01 -3.96 15.40
CA ASP A 54 -3.42 -3.55 15.39
C ASP A 54 -4.22 -4.32 14.33
N ILE A 55 -3.58 -4.66 13.21
CA ILE A 55 -4.21 -5.40 12.13
C ILE A 55 -3.99 -6.92 12.23
N ASP A 56 -3.20 -7.42 13.17
CA ASP A 56 -2.95 -8.85 13.31
C ASP A 56 -4.25 -9.63 13.59
N ASP A 57 -4.43 -10.74 12.88
CA ASP A 57 -5.61 -11.59 12.93
C ASP A 57 -5.30 -12.93 12.25
N GLU A 58 -5.84 -14.04 12.75
CA GLU A 58 -5.63 -15.38 12.18
C GLU A 58 -6.02 -15.50 10.70
N SER A 59 -6.92 -14.63 10.23
CA SER A 59 -7.32 -14.59 8.83
C SER A 59 -6.36 -13.85 7.91
N ILE A 60 -5.26 -13.28 8.42
CA ILE A 60 -4.28 -12.50 7.65
C ILE A 60 -2.93 -13.21 7.67
N ASP A 61 -2.56 -13.83 6.56
CA ASP A 61 -1.33 -14.62 6.45
C ASP A 61 -0.07 -13.74 6.50
N TYR A 62 -0.11 -12.56 5.85
CA TYR A 62 1.04 -11.67 5.74
C TYR A 62 0.67 -10.19 5.94
N ARG A 63 1.56 -9.45 6.59
CA ARG A 63 1.47 -7.99 6.76
C ARG A 63 2.73 -7.35 6.17
N VAL A 64 2.57 -6.49 5.17
CA VAL A 64 3.69 -5.75 4.55
C VAL A 64 3.96 -4.49 5.38
N VAL A 65 5.12 -4.45 6.05
CA VAL A 65 5.43 -3.46 7.08
C VAL A 65 6.62 -2.56 6.77
N ARG A 66 7.32 -2.79 5.65
CA ARG A 66 8.45 -1.94 5.24
C ARG A 66 8.70 -2.02 3.75
N ASN A 67 8.95 -0.86 3.12
CA ASN A 67 9.36 -0.72 1.72
C ASN A 67 8.45 -1.53 0.77
N ALA A 68 7.13 -1.33 0.87
CA ALA A 68 6.13 -2.16 0.18
C ALA A 68 6.38 -2.28 -1.33
N VAL A 69 6.90 -1.24 -1.98
CA VAL A 69 7.26 -1.23 -3.40
C VAL A 69 8.25 -2.35 -3.78
N ARG A 70 9.11 -2.78 -2.83
CA ARG A 70 10.07 -3.88 -3.01
C ARG A 70 9.63 -5.15 -2.29
N SER A 71 9.21 -5.03 -1.04
CA SER A 71 8.88 -6.18 -0.20
C SER A 71 7.63 -6.92 -0.67
N PHE A 72 6.64 -6.22 -1.25
CA PHE A 72 5.42 -6.87 -1.74
C PHE A 72 5.69 -7.73 -2.99
N PRO A 73 6.35 -7.24 -4.06
CA PRO A 73 6.74 -8.12 -5.17
C PRO A 73 7.59 -9.32 -4.73
N HIS A 74 8.56 -9.11 -3.82
CA HIS A 74 9.36 -10.22 -3.28
C HIS A 74 8.51 -11.23 -2.50
N LEU A 75 7.45 -10.78 -1.82
CA LEU A 75 6.50 -11.68 -1.16
C LEU A 75 5.77 -12.54 -2.19
N ILE A 76 5.31 -11.95 -3.30
CA ILE A 76 4.69 -12.70 -4.40
C ILE A 76 5.66 -13.74 -4.97
N ASP A 77 6.92 -13.37 -5.18
CA ASP A 77 7.96 -14.31 -5.66
C ASP A 77 8.24 -15.43 -4.65
N PHE A 78 8.25 -15.13 -3.35
CA PHE A 78 8.36 -16.13 -2.30
C PHE A 78 7.19 -17.12 -2.32
N LEU A 79 5.95 -16.63 -2.50
CA LEU A 79 4.76 -17.47 -2.58
C LEU A 79 4.77 -18.38 -3.81
N ASN A 80 5.44 -17.97 -4.88
CA ASN A 80 5.68 -18.79 -6.06
C ASN A 80 6.89 -19.74 -5.92
N GLY A 81 7.60 -19.71 -4.79
CA GLY A 81 8.79 -20.54 -4.54
C GLY A 81 10.07 -20.06 -5.22
N ASN A 82 10.10 -18.83 -5.73
CA ASN A 82 11.21 -18.29 -6.50
C ASN A 82 12.27 -17.58 -5.63
N LEU A 83 11.87 -17.01 -4.50
CA LEU A 83 12.72 -16.20 -3.63
C LEU A 83 12.53 -16.55 -2.14
N PRO A 84 13.51 -16.23 -1.28
CA PRO A 84 13.34 -16.36 0.17
C PRO A 84 12.33 -15.33 0.72
N PHE A 85 11.87 -15.59 1.96
CA PHE A 85 10.91 -14.71 2.64
C PHE A 85 11.47 -13.28 2.81
N PRO A 86 10.72 -12.22 2.44
CA PRO A 86 11.22 -10.85 2.48
C PRO A 86 11.26 -10.24 3.89
N SER A 87 12.31 -9.49 4.21
CA SER A 87 12.52 -8.86 5.53
C SER A 87 11.56 -7.73 5.88
N GLY A 88 10.79 -7.20 4.92
CA GLY A 88 9.79 -6.15 5.15
C GLY A 88 8.36 -6.65 5.33
N VAL A 89 8.20 -7.94 5.62
CA VAL A 89 6.90 -8.61 5.77
C VAL A 89 6.89 -9.42 7.05
N LEU A 90 5.77 -9.39 7.77
CA LEU A 90 5.51 -10.21 8.95
C LEU A 90 4.48 -11.28 8.62
N LYS A 91 4.63 -12.47 9.20
CA LYS A 91 3.59 -13.50 9.19
C LYS A 91 2.54 -13.22 10.26
N THR A 92 1.40 -13.93 10.23
CA THR A 92 0.41 -13.93 11.32
C THR A 92 1.09 -14.16 12.67
N ASN A 93 0.69 -13.42 13.71
CA ASN A 93 1.23 -13.50 15.08
C ASN A 93 2.71 -13.09 15.24
N GLU A 94 3.41 -12.72 14.18
CA GLU A 94 4.78 -12.20 14.27
C GLU A 94 4.76 -10.74 14.74
N LEU A 95 5.48 -10.43 15.82
CA LEU A 95 5.60 -9.06 16.33
C LEU A 95 6.63 -8.26 15.54
N MET A 96 6.37 -6.98 15.33
CA MET A 96 7.31 -6.11 14.63
C MET A 96 8.58 -5.91 15.47
N ASN A 97 9.72 -6.13 14.83
CA ASN A 97 11.03 -5.81 15.39
C ASN A 97 11.78 -4.88 14.44
N GLU A 98 11.77 -3.58 14.76
CA GLU A 98 12.42 -2.54 13.95
C GLU A 98 13.91 -2.83 13.67
N ALA A 99 14.62 -3.49 14.59
CA ALA A 99 16.04 -3.84 14.40
C ALA A 99 16.27 -4.93 13.34
N ARG A 100 15.22 -5.66 12.94
CA ARG A 100 15.27 -6.70 11.90
C ARG A 100 14.72 -6.22 10.55
N LEU A 101 14.02 -5.08 10.54
CA LEU A 101 13.47 -4.52 9.31
C LEU A 101 14.56 -3.82 8.50
N PRO A 102 14.46 -3.83 7.17
CA PRO A 102 15.37 -3.05 6.34
C PRO A 102 15.18 -1.55 6.59
N GLU A 103 16.24 -0.77 6.36
CA GLU A 103 16.13 0.68 6.37
C GLU A 103 15.06 1.18 5.39
N TYR A 104 14.44 2.32 5.69
CA TYR A 104 13.45 2.91 4.80
C TYR A 104 14.08 3.28 3.45
N ASP A 105 13.45 2.79 2.39
CA ASP A 105 13.76 3.10 1.00
C ASP A 105 12.57 3.88 0.43
N PHE A 106 12.76 5.19 0.25
CA PHE A 106 11.74 6.08 -0.31
C PHE A 106 11.74 6.09 -1.84
N LYS A 107 12.27 5.02 -2.47
CA LYS A 107 12.14 4.82 -3.92
C LYS A 107 10.67 4.89 -4.34
N PHE A 108 10.40 5.77 -5.29
CA PHE A 108 9.08 5.94 -5.88
C PHE A 108 9.04 5.24 -7.24
N LEU A 109 8.00 4.44 -7.47
CA LEU A 109 7.65 3.96 -8.80
C LEU A 109 6.39 4.69 -9.25
N ALA A 110 6.43 5.28 -10.45
CA ALA A 110 5.26 5.94 -11.00
C ALA A 110 4.12 4.92 -11.15
N PRO A 111 2.90 5.25 -10.69
CA PRO A 111 1.77 4.32 -10.79
C PRO A 111 1.40 4.10 -12.25
N ASP A 112 1.16 2.86 -12.63
CA ASP A 112 0.59 2.53 -13.93
C ASP A 112 -0.87 2.95 -13.98
N ARG A 113 -1.13 4.10 -14.61
CA ARG A 113 -2.46 4.68 -14.73
C ARG A 113 -3.33 3.97 -15.77
N THR A 114 -2.76 3.12 -16.63
CA THR A 114 -3.51 2.36 -17.64
C THR A 114 -4.45 1.34 -17.00
N LEU A 115 -4.05 0.75 -15.86
CA LEU A 115 -4.86 -0.19 -15.08
C LEU A 115 -6.22 0.37 -14.65
N THR A 116 -6.33 1.70 -14.57
CA THR A 116 -7.56 2.41 -14.16
C THR A 116 -8.17 3.23 -15.29
N GLU A 117 -7.72 3.05 -16.54
CA GLU A 117 -8.13 3.89 -17.69
C GLU A 117 -9.65 3.98 -17.84
N LYS A 118 -10.37 2.85 -17.73
CA LYS A 118 -11.83 2.78 -17.79
C LYS A 118 -12.56 3.61 -16.71
N TYR A 119 -11.89 3.95 -15.62
CA TYR A 119 -12.46 4.68 -14.50
C TYR A 119 -11.99 6.13 -14.41
N ARG A 120 -11.01 6.57 -15.23
CA ARG A 120 -10.40 7.90 -15.12
C ARG A 120 -11.41 9.04 -15.22
N SER A 121 -12.47 8.86 -16.02
CA SER A 121 -13.57 9.82 -16.15
C SER A 121 -14.37 10.04 -14.86
N ARG A 122 -14.30 9.09 -13.92
CA ARG A 122 -14.97 9.13 -12.61
C ARG A 122 -14.07 9.62 -11.48
N TYR A 123 -12.79 9.93 -11.77
CA TYR A 123 -11.86 10.41 -10.75
C TYR A 123 -12.08 11.91 -10.57
N PHE A 124 -12.52 12.31 -9.39
CA PHE A 124 -12.70 13.70 -9.02
C PHE A 124 -12.06 13.97 -7.65
N TYR A 125 -11.69 15.22 -7.41
CA TYR A 125 -11.25 15.69 -6.10
C TYR A 125 -11.96 16.99 -5.77
N VAL A 126 -12.89 16.90 -4.83
CA VAL A 126 -13.78 18.02 -4.43
C VAL A 126 -14.49 18.59 -5.65
N PHE A 127 -14.01 19.71 -6.21
CA PHE A 127 -14.59 20.39 -7.37
C PHE A 127 -13.84 20.13 -8.70
N HIS A 128 -12.75 19.37 -8.66
CA HIS A 128 -11.94 19.07 -9.85
C HIS A 128 -12.32 17.71 -10.44
N ASN A 129 -12.76 17.71 -11.70
CA ASN A 129 -13.04 16.49 -12.45
C ASN A 129 -11.79 16.02 -13.21
N LYS A 130 -11.69 14.71 -13.43
CA LYS A 130 -10.59 14.05 -14.18
C LYS A 130 -9.22 14.40 -13.59
N VAL A 131 -9.03 14.08 -12.31
CA VAL A 131 -7.77 14.35 -11.60
C VAL A 131 -6.81 13.16 -11.66
N ALA A 132 -5.52 13.45 -11.66
CA ALA A 132 -4.45 12.47 -11.45
C ALA A 132 -3.72 12.80 -10.15
N LEU A 133 -3.52 11.80 -9.28
CA LEU A 133 -2.66 11.96 -8.11
C LEU A 133 -1.21 11.76 -8.52
N MET A 134 -0.35 12.61 -7.99
CA MET A 134 1.10 12.54 -8.10
C MET A 134 1.69 12.86 -6.73
N LYS A 135 2.77 12.18 -6.37
CA LYS A 135 3.45 12.38 -5.09
C LYS A 135 4.84 12.93 -5.33
N THR A 136 5.11 14.18 -5.04
CA THR A 136 6.42 14.82 -5.31
C THR A 136 7.43 14.63 -4.16
N SER A 137 6.95 14.26 -2.98
CA SER A 137 7.78 14.07 -1.79
C SER A 137 7.14 13.14 -0.77
N PHE A 138 7.94 12.71 0.21
CA PHE A 138 7.52 11.93 1.37
C PHE A 138 7.85 12.72 2.64
N GLY A 139 6.93 12.73 3.59
CA GLY A 139 7.13 13.41 4.88
C GLY A 139 6.87 14.93 4.80
N CYS A 140 7.32 15.64 5.82
CA CYS A 140 7.08 17.08 5.98
C CYS A 140 8.28 17.72 6.71
N PRO A 141 8.76 18.92 6.31
CA PRO A 141 9.87 19.60 6.99
C PRO A 141 9.48 20.21 8.35
N TYR A 142 8.21 20.10 8.76
CA TYR A 142 7.70 20.65 10.02
C TYR A 142 7.53 19.58 11.10
N HIS A 143 7.62 20.00 12.37
CA HIS A 143 7.61 19.10 13.54
C HIS A 143 6.31 19.21 14.37
N CYS A 144 5.15 19.23 13.72
CA CYS A 144 3.85 19.25 14.41
C CYS A 144 3.70 18.03 15.33
N LYS A 145 3.40 18.21 16.62
CA LYS A 145 3.34 17.10 17.60
C LYS A 145 2.21 16.11 17.36
N PHE A 146 1.14 16.53 16.66
CA PHE A 146 -0.05 15.72 16.39
C PHE A 146 0.02 14.94 15.08
N CYS A 147 1.04 15.18 14.23
CA CYS A 147 1.02 14.70 12.85
C CYS A 147 1.56 13.28 12.71
N PHE A 148 0.69 12.32 12.37
CA PHE A 148 1.05 10.92 12.10
C PHE A 148 2.09 10.77 10.98
N CYS A 149 2.09 11.66 9.99
CA CYS A 149 3.04 11.60 8.86
C CYS A 149 4.51 11.65 9.32
N ARG A 150 4.77 12.29 10.47
CA ARG A 150 6.11 12.33 11.08
C ARG A 150 6.57 10.96 11.55
N ILE A 151 5.65 10.19 12.13
CA ILE A 151 5.92 8.81 12.53
C ILE A 151 6.23 7.99 11.29
N ILE A 152 5.43 8.13 10.22
CA ILE A 152 5.64 7.45 8.91
C ILE A 152 7.08 7.63 8.43
N THR A 153 7.55 8.87 8.29
CA THR A 153 8.86 9.14 7.67
C THR A 153 10.01 9.28 8.65
N GLY A 154 9.77 9.09 9.95
CA GLY A 154 10.77 9.24 11.00
C GLY A 154 11.32 10.66 11.07
N ASP A 155 10.44 11.66 11.09
CA ASP A 155 10.77 13.09 11.15
C ASP A 155 11.58 13.66 9.98
N ARG A 156 11.70 12.90 8.89
CA ARG A 156 12.45 13.29 7.70
C ARG A 156 11.53 13.67 6.55
N TYR A 157 12.03 14.58 5.74
CA TYR A 157 11.42 15.00 4.47
C TYR A 157 12.30 14.51 3.32
N PHE A 158 11.67 13.85 2.35
CA PHE A 158 12.33 13.31 1.16
C PHE A 158 11.66 13.87 -0.08
N ALA A 159 12.31 14.83 -0.73
CA ALA A 159 11.91 15.27 -2.05
C ALA A 159 12.31 14.22 -3.10
N ARG A 160 11.44 13.96 -4.07
CA ARG A 160 11.82 13.17 -5.24
C ARG A 160 12.76 13.98 -6.15
N PRO A 161 13.62 13.29 -6.93
CA PRO A 161 14.40 13.95 -7.97
C PRO A 161 13.49 14.72 -8.94
N LEU A 162 13.88 15.95 -9.28
CA LEU A 162 13.05 16.84 -10.10
C LEU A 162 12.75 16.24 -11.48
N ASN A 163 13.75 15.59 -12.10
CA ASN A 163 13.59 14.93 -13.38
C ASN A 163 12.50 13.83 -13.33
N GLU A 164 12.49 12.97 -12.32
CA GLU A 164 11.45 11.94 -12.18
C GLU A 164 10.05 12.54 -12.00
N VAL A 165 9.95 13.67 -11.30
CA VAL A 165 8.68 14.39 -11.12
C VAL A 165 8.21 14.98 -12.45
N LEU A 166 9.12 15.58 -13.23
CA LEU A 166 8.80 16.16 -14.54
C LEU A 166 8.43 15.07 -15.57
N ASP A 167 9.13 13.93 -15.55
CA ASP A 167 8.83 12.79 -16.41
C ASP A 167 7.43 12.22 -16.11
N GLU A 168 7.12 12.01 -14.82
CA GLU A 168 5.78 11.56 -14.43
C GLU A 168 4.71 12.59 -14.78
N LEU A 169 4.95 13.88 -14.50
CA LEU A 169 4.00 14.95 -14.82
C LEU A 169 3.70 15.00 -16.32
N SER A 170 4.73 14.83 -17.16
CA SER A 170 4.59 14.83 -18.62
C SER A 170 3.83 13.61 -19.15
N SER A 171 3.82 12.50 -18.40
CA SER A 171 3.07 11.29 -18.74
C SER A 171 1.57 11.35 -18.40
N ILE A 172 1.16 12.33 -17.59
CA ILE A 172 -0.23 12.47 -17.14
C ILE A 172 -1.10 13.05 -18.27
N LYS A 173 -2.12 12.28 -18.69
CA LYS A 173 -3.04 12.67 -19.79
C LYS A 173 -4.05 13.74 -19.37
N GLU A 174 -4.28 13.90 -18.06
CA GLU A 174 -5.23 14.87 -17.53
C GLU A 174 -4.76 16.30 -17.77
N LYS A 175 -5.67 17.15 -18.25
CA LYS A 175 -5.37 18.56 -18.46
C LYS A 175 -5.08 19.22 -17.13
N ARG A 176 -4.13 20.16 -17.13
CA ARG A 176 -3.94 21.09 -16.01
C ARG A 176 -5.28 21.75 -15.70
N SER A 177 -5.72 21.67 -14.44
CA SER A 177 -6.93 22.36 -14.00
C SER A 177 -6.71 23.86 -14.12
N THR A 178 -7.36 24.49 -15.10
CA THR A 178 -7.59 25.93 -15.11
C THR A 178 -8.88 26.14 -14.34
N LEU A 179 -8.77 26.65 -13.11
CA LEU A 179 -9.92 27.23 -12.41
C LEU A 179 -10.50 28.37 -13.27
#